data_AF-A0A8H7SRW2-F1
#
_entry.id   AF-A0A8H7SRW2-F1
#
_cell.length_a   1.000
_cell.length_b   1.000
_cell.length_c   1.000
_cell.angle_alpha   90.00
_cell.angle_beta   90.00
_cell.angle_gamma   90.00
#
_symmetry.space_group_name_H-M   'P 1'
#
loop_
_entity.id
_entity.type
_entity.pdbx_description
1 polymer ?
#
loop_
_entity_poly.entity_id
_entity_poly.type
_entity_poly.pdbx_seq_one_letter_code
_entity_poly.pdbx_strand_id
1 'polypeptide(L)'
;MLASELNIPAPSSKVDFLIVGGGPVGLLAANLIVQAGMTCRILDIEYEPSHWGRGDWIHGRTLELLERAGLESELIKTGVKVDKMSSYMNGKLQKEIPFVLEETESKHEYLLCVGQHITESSLQSQLSEHDVQVERPATVVSMERDEGEYPVKATVMHLQEGKGTEVVECKYLLGCDGAHSDIRSQLGITNEGETSETHAGVLDALIRTNFASRKEVCIVQSDHAKTISMFPRENGLTRIFVHFNEDEHEQRKEQHNRNRIQMEDIQREAKRALLPHRIEFLGILYWSIYVVGQRYASRLDSEDRRVFLCGDAAHSQSPTLGQGVNTGFGDIFNLIWKVCMVEKGQLNRKFLSTYHSERWDVAQQVLSIDKTAAKAAAGHEAADYCDVVESNRAFTAGYGIKYEYKSEDECSLMWLSANDSDQYVMQPGMRAPNYKVFGFVSAKKTRLFDAVAKHGDVPVWMTYTLFVLAHDLRNTHDIVSVFLNQMTKATTLLPPSSTVVVTTSTADQVSNFKSLFDCERVVIDKLNQAQCHRAYHRKQDASIKNHSEGEDVHIVLVRPDGYIGTIIRGDDGLTLSNKVCQYFSNIV
;
A
#
# COMPACT_ATOMS: atom_id res chain seq x y z
N MET A 1 29.43 -16.87 -39.06
CA MET A 1 28.05 -17.12 -39.54
C MET A 1 27.37 -18.01 -38.53
N LEU A 2 26.44 -17.43 -37.77
CA LEU A 2 25.29 -18.00 -37.04
C LEU A 2 24.93 -17.01 -35.92
N ALA A 3 24.66 -15.76 -36.30
CA ALA A 3 23.76 -14.91 -35.55
C ALA A 3 22.39 -15.20 -36.18
N SER A 4 21.73 -16.25 -35.70
CA SER A 4 20.29 -16.37 -35.93
C SER A 4 19.67 -15.18 -35.20
N GLU A 5 19.21 -14.19 -35.97
CA GLU A 5 18.28 -13.17 -35.48
C GLU A 5 17.15 -13.91 -34.78
N LEU A 6 17.21 -13.97 -33.46
CA LEU A 6 16.05 -14.31 -32.65
C LEU A 6 15.03 -13.24 -33.01
N ASN A 7 14.04 -13.64 -33.80
CA ASN A 7 12.93 -12.81 -34.24
C ASN A 7 12.04 -12.57 -33.03
N ILE A 8 12.54 -11.80 -32.07
CA ILE A 8 11.78 -11.33 -30.91
C ILE A 8 10.71 -10.40 -31.52
N PRO A 9 9.42 -10.71 -31.37
CA PRO A 9 8.37 -9.86 -31.90
C PRO A 9 8.55 -8.44 -31.39
N ALA A 10 8.43 -7.46 -32.28
CA ALA A 10 8.43 -6.06 -31.88
C ALA A 10 7.28 -5.84 -30.87
N PRO A 11 7.49 -5.04 -29.80
CA PRO A 11 6.43 -4.70 -28.87
C PRO A 11 5.22 -4.10 -29.60
N SER A 12 4.01 -4.36 -29.10
CA SER A 12 2.80 -3.82 -29.71
C SER A 12 2.84 -2.28 -29.73
N SER A 13 2.41 -1.70 -30.86
CA SER A 13 2.22 -0.25 -30.98
C SER A 13 0.91 0.23 -30.36
N LYS A 14 0.02 -0.69 -29.96
CA LYS A 14 -1.23 -0.39 -29.22
C LYS A 14 -1.34 -1.23 -27.96
N VAL A 15 -1.57 -0.58 -26.82
CA VAL A 15 -1.69 -1.24 -25.50
C VAL A 15 -2.74 -0.56 -24.63
N ASP A 16 -3.32 -1.28 -23.68
CA ASP A 16 -4.25 -0.64 -22.73
C ASP A 16 -3.49 0.36 -21.84
N PHE A 17 -2.30 -0.02 -21.37
CA PHE A 17 -1.47 0.81 -20.49
C PHE A 17 -0.03 0.98 -20.99
N LEU A 18 0.45 2.23 -20.97
CA LEU A 18 1.88 2.54 -21.06
C LEU A 18 2.37 3.04 -19.69
N ILE A 19 3.33 2.33 -19.10
CA ILE A 19 3.90 2.65 -17.79
C ILE A 19 5.29 3.24 -18.01
N VAL A 20 5.55 4.42 -17.43
CA VAL A 20 6.84 5.10 -17.54
C VAL A 20 7.52 5.08 -16.18
N GLY A 21 8.58 4.28 -16.04
CA GLY A 21 9.30 4.03 -14.80
C GLY A 21 9.26 2.55 -14.39
N GLY A 22 10.40 1.87 -14.46
CA GLY A 22 10.57 0.44 -14.12
C GLY A 22 10.96 0.16 -12.67
N GLY A 23 10.71 1.12 -11.77
CA GLY A 23 10.86 0.94 -10.32
C GLY A 23 9.72 0.13 -9.69
N PRO A 24 9.67 -0.01 -8.36
CA PRO A 24 8.77 -0.93 -7.69
C PRO A 24 7.29 -0.59 -7.94
N VAL A 25 6.95 0.71 -8.03
CA VAL A 25 5.57 1.18 -8.26
C VAL A 25 5.11 0.82 -9.68
N GLY A 26 5.94 1.05 -10.70
CA GLY A 26 5.61 0.69 -12.08
C GLY A 26 5.54 -0.82 -12.29
N LEU A 27 6.45 -1.58 -11.69
CA LEU A 27 6.42 -3.04 -11.71
C LEU A 27 5.17 -3.62 -11.05
N LEU A 28 4.74 -3.07 -9.91
CA LEU A 28 3.48 -3.45 -9.28
C LEU A 28 2.29 -3.13 -10.20
N ALA A 29 2.27 -1.94 -10.80
CA ALA A 29 1.20 -1.55 -11.72
C ALA A 29 1.09 -2.54 -12.88
N ALA A 30 2.21 -2.87 -13.53
CA ALA A 30 2.25 -3.85 -14.61
C ALA A 30 1.69 -5.21 -14.14
N ASN A 31 2.09 -5.70 -12.96
CA ASN A 31 1.60 -6.98 -12.42
C ASN A 31 0.08 -6.99 -12.26
N LEU A 32 -0.48 -5.94 -11.65
CA LEU A 32 -1.93 -5.85 -11.47
C LEU A 32 -2.67 -5.71 -12.81
N ILE A 33 -2.11 -4.97 -13.77
CA ILE A 33 -2.70 -4.80 -15.11
C ILE A 33 -2.76 -6.13 -15.86
N VAL A 34 -1.68 -6.92 -15.88
CA VAL A 34 -1.67 -8.23 -16.56
C VAL A 34 -2.56 -9.25 -15.84
N GLN A 35 -2.58 -9.25 -14.50
CA GLN A 35 -3.49 -10.09 -13.72
C GLN A 35 -4.97 -9.75 -14.00
N ALA A 36 -5.27 -8.48 -14.32
CA ALA A 36 -6.61 -8.05 -14.72
C ALA A 36 -7.00 -8.46 -16.16
N GLY A 37 -6.06 -9.04 -16.93
CA GLY A 37 -6.25 -9.44 -18.32
C GLY A 37 -6.11 -8.29 -19.32
N MET A 38 -5.41 -7.21 -18.94
CA MET A 38 -5.15 -6.04 -19.79
C MET A 38 -3.71 -6.06 -20.32
N THR A 39 -3.49 -5.41 -21.45
CA THR A 39 -2.15 -5.31 -22.07
C THR A 39 -1.37 -4.11 -21.52
N CYS A 40 -0.06 -4.27 -21.30
CA CYS A 40 0.79 -3.16 -20.93
C CYS A 40 2.19 -3.23 -21.54
N ARG A 41 2.82 -2.05 -21.65
CA ARG A 41 4.26 -1.88 -21.83
C ARG A 41 4.80 -1.09 -20.65
N ILE A 42 6.00 -1.40 -20.21
CA ILE A 42 6.67 -0.71 -19.11
C ILE A 42 8.07 -0.28 -19.56
N LEU A 43 8.31 1.02 -19.50
CA LEU A 43 9.56 1.66 -19.92
C LEU A 43 10.36 2.07 -18.70
N ASP A 44 11.68 2.10 -18.84
CA ASP A 44 12.57 2.63 -17.83
C ASP A 44 13.77 3.31 -18.49
N ILE A 45 14.08 4.52 -18.02
CA ILE A 45 15.14 5.35 -18.57
C ILE A 45 16.53 4.80 -18.23
N GLU A 46 16.64 4.06 -17.12
CA GLU A 46 17.88 3.46 -16.69
C GLU A 46 18.28 2.30 -17.60
N TYR A 47 19.58 2.10 -17.79
CA TYR A 47 20.10 1.01 -18.63
C TYR A 47 19.89 -0.36 -17.97
N GLU A 48 19.98 -0.41 -16.64
CA GLU A 48 19.91 -1.64 -15.85
C GLU A 48 19.08 -1.42 -14.58
N PRO A 49 18.44 -2.46 -14.03
CA PRO A 49 17.75 -2.36 -12.75
C PRO A 49 18.68 -1.92 -11.62
N SER A 50 18.14 -1.19 -10.65
CA SER A 50 18.93 -0.72 -9.50
C SER A 50 19.38 -1.88 -8.62
N HIS A 51 20.69 -2.07 -8.48
CA HIS A 51 21.23 -3.18 -7.69
C HIS A 51 21.09 -3.00 -6.17
N TRP A 52 20.95 -1.76 -5.69
CA TRP A 52 20.97 -1.43 -4.26
C TRP A 52 19.97 -0.32 -3.93
N GLY A 53 18.69 -0.61 -4.20
CA GLY A 53 17.59 0.35 -4.15
C GLY A 53 17.45 1.18 -2.86
N ARG A 54 16.63 2.24 -2.96
CA ARG A 54 16.56 3.33 -1.98
C ARG A 54 15.64 3.00 -0.80
N GLY A 55 14.52 2.32 -1.05
CA GLY A 55 13.56 1.89 -0.03
C GLY A 55 13.86 0.48 0.51
N ASP A 56 13.53 0.25 1.78
CA ASP A 56 13.70 -1.06 2.42
C ASP A 56 12.61 -1.42 3.43
N TRP A 57 11.66 -0.53 3.67
CA TRP A 57 10.56 -0.76 4.61
C TRP A 57 9.28 -1.07 3.85
N ILE A 58 8.68 -2.23 4.12
CA ILE A 58 7.34 -2.60 3.65
C ILE A 58 6.44 -2.76 4.87
N HIS A 59 5.47 -1.85 4.98
CA HIS A 59 4.53 -1.80 6.12
C HIS A 59 3.47 -2.89 6.03
N GLY A 60 2.90 -3.26 7.18
CA GLY A 60 1.93 -4.34 7.29
C GLY A 60 0.72 -4.19 6.34
N ARG A 61 0.18 -2.98 6.19
CA ARG A 61 -0.92 -2.74 5.22
C ARG A 61 -0.52 -3.02 3.78
N THR A 62 0.70 -2.67 3.40
CA THR A 62 1.23 -2.94 2.06
C THR A 62 1.34 -4.44 1.82
N LEU A 63 1.82 -5.19 2.82
CA LEU A 63 1.87 -6.66 2.75
C LEU A 63 0.50 -7.29 2.57
N GLU A 64 -0.55 -6.77 3.21
CA GLU A 64 -1.91 -7.29 3.01
C GLU A 64 -2.43 -7.05 1.60
N LEU A 65 -2.07 -5.92 0.98
CA LEU A 65 -2.45 -5.65 -0.40
C LEU A 65 -1.70 -6.57 -1.37
N LEU A 66 -0.39 -6.76 -1.14
CA LEU A 66 0.42 -7.70 -1.91
C LEU A 66 -0.07 -9.14 -1.74
N GLU A 67 -0.45 -9.57 -0.53
CA GLU A 67 -1.02 -10.89 -0.24
C GLU A 67 -2.31 -11.11 -1.04
N ARG A 68 -3.19 -10.11 -1.11
CA ARG A 68 -4.42 -10.19 -1.92
C ARG A 68 -4.15 -10.33 -3.42
N ALA A 69 -2.99 -9.87 -3.90
CA ALA A 69 -2.53 -10.02 -5.27
C ALA A 69 -1.60 -11.23 -5.50
N GLY A 70 -1.19 -11.93 -4.44
CA GLY A 70 -0.23 -13.04 -4.49
C GLY A 70 1.21 -12.60 -4.82
N LEU A 71 1.60 -11.39 -4.43
CA LEU A 71 2.88 -10.75 -4.79
C LEU A 71 3.82 -10.59 -3.58
N GLU A 72 3.47 -11.12 -2.41
CA GLU A 72 4.18 -10.92 -1.13
C GLU A 72 5.16 -12.04 -0.77
N SER A 73 4.94 -13.24 -1.31
CA SER A 73 5.54 -14.49 -0.79
C SER A 73 7.07 -14.46 -0.69
N GLU A 74 7.76 -14.04 -1.76
CA GLU A 74 9.22 -13.96 -1.80
C GLU A 74 9.74 -12.86 -0.86
N LEU A 75 9.02 -11.74 -0.73
CA LEU A 75 9.39 -10.68 0.22
C LEU A 75 9.38 -11.18 1.65
N ILE A 76 8.32 -11.88 2.06
CA ILE A 76 8.18 -12.40 3.43
C ILE A 76 9.24 -13.47 3.73
N LYS A 77 9.59 -14.26 2.73
CA LYS A 77 10.59 -15.32 2.84
C LYS A 77 12.01 -14.77 3.01
N THR A 78 12.33 -13.67 2.33
CA THR A 78 13.69 -13.12 2.26
C THR A 78 13.92 -11.96 3.24
N GLY A 79 12.90 -11.15 3.49
CA GLY A 79 12.96 -9.99 4.37
C GLY A 79 13.04 -10.32 5.85
N VAL A 80 13.43 -9.32 6.65
CA VAL A 80 13.50 -9.42 8.11
C VAL A 80 12.26 -8.79 8.73
N LYS A 81 11.53 -9.56 9.53
CA LYS A 81 10.36 -9.08 10.28
C LYS A 81 10.82 -8.36 11.54
N VAL A 82 10.32 -7.15 11.75
CA VAL A 82 10.65 -6.29 12.89
C VAL A 82 9.36 -5.84 13.57
N ASP A 83 9.17 -6.26 14.82
CA ASP A 83 7.94 -5.97 15.56
C ASP A 83 7.95 -4.57 16.20
N LYS A 84 9.14 -4.08 16.56
CA LYS A 84 9.31 -2.84 17.33
C LYS A 84 10.51 -2.00 16.91
N MET A 85 10.43 -0.72 17.24
CA MET A 85 11.50 0.27 17.17
C MET A 85 11.95 0.63 18.59
N SER A 86 13.25 0.81 18.77
CA SER A 86 13.86 1.03 20.09
C SER A 86 14.84 2.21 20.04
N SER A 87 14.75 3.13 21.00
CA SER A 87 15.68 4.26 21.13
C SER A 87 16.70 4.05 22.24
N TYR A 88 17.94 4.48 21.99
CA TYR A 88 19.07 4.31 22.89
C TYR A 88 19.82 5.63 23.07
N MET A 89 20.21 5.91 24.32
CA MET A 89 21.10 7.00 24.69
C MET A 89 22.31 6.42 25.43
N ASN A 90 23.52 6.68 24.94
CA ASN A 90 24.77 6.19 25.54
C ASN A 90 24.75 4.66 25.81
N GLY A 91 24.21 3.90 24.85
CA GLY A 91 24.04 2.44 24.92
C GLY A 91 22.95 1.93 25.86
N LYS A 92 22.18 2.82 26.51
CA LYS A 92 21.07 2.45 27.39
C LYS A 92 19.73 2.65 26.68
N LEU A 93 18.90 1.63 26.74
CA LEU A 93 17.53 1.68 26.22
C LEU A 93 16.73 2.79 26.91
N GLN A 94 16.08 3.64 26.12
CA GLN A 94 15.21 4.71 26.60
C GLN A 94 13.74 4.35 26.40
N LYS A 95 13.38 3.91 25.20
CA LYS A 95 11.99 3.64 24.81
C LYS A 95 11.92 2.51 23.80
N GLU A 96 10.83 1.74 23.86
CA GLU A 96 10.45 0.75 22.85
C GLU A 96 9.02 1.01 22.41
N ILE A 97 8.77 0.97 21.10
CA ILE A 97 7.45 1.16 20.50
C ILE A 97 7.19 0.06 19.47
N PRO A 98 6.04 -0.63 19.50
CA PRO A 98 5.66 -1.54 18.43
C PRO A 98 5.34 -0.73 17.16
N PHE A 99 5.65 -1.29 15.98
CA PHE A 99 5.30 -0.67 14.69
C PHE A 99 3.80 -0.69 14.41
N VAL A 100 3.10 -1.69 14.94
CA VAL A 100 1.66 -1.89 14.73
C VAL A 100 0.96 -1.80 16.09
N LEU A 101 -0.21 -1.15 16.13
CA LEU A 101 -1.04 -1.11 17.33
C LEU A 101 -1.52 -2.52 17.69
N GLU A 102 -1.55 -2.85 18.98
CA GLU A 102 -1.96 -4.17 19.48
C GLU A 102 -3.39 -4.53 19.05
N GLU A 103 -4.26 -3.53 18.90
CA GLU A 103 -5.65 -3.70 18.48
C GLU A 103 -5.80 -3.91 16.95
N THR A 104 -4.70 -3.87 16.19
CA THR A 104 -4.74 -4.02 14.73
C THR A 104 -4.88 -5.48 14.34
N GLU A 105 -5.96 -5.81 13.63
CA GLU A 105 -6.22 -7.18 13.21
C GLU A 105 -5.67 -7.47 11.82
N SER A 106 -4.47 -8.06 11.78
CA SER A 106 -3.75 -8.40 10.54
C SER A 106 -2.87 -9.64 10.70
N LYS A 107 -2.44 -10.28 9.59
CA LYS A 107 -1.35 -11.27 9.63
C LYS A 107 0.03 -10.62 9.68
N HIS A 108 0.11 -9.35 9.30
CA HIS A 108 1.34 -8.61 9.11
C HIS A 108 1.50 -7.55 10.20
N GLU A 109 1.41 -7.97 11.46
CA GLU A 109 1.54 -7.15 12.66
C GLU A 109 3.01 -6.71 12.92
N TYR A 110 3.77 -6.43 11.87
CA TYR A 110 5.20 -6.11 11.88
C TYR A 110 5.59 -5.24 10.68
N LEU A 111 6.75 -4.59 10.78
CA LEU A 111 7.45 -4.00 9.64
C LEU A 111 8.31 -5.07 8.96
N LEU A 112 8.28 -5.18 7.63
CA LEU A 112 9.20 -6.03 6.89
C LEU A 112 10.33 -5.18 6.31
N CYS A 113 11.56 -5.46 6.75
CA CYS A 113 12.77 -4.86 6.22
C CYS A 113 13.33 -5.74 5.08
N VAL A 114 13.19 -5.29 3.84
CA VAL A 114 13.61 -6.02 2.64
C VAL A 114 14.09 -5.03 1.58
N GLY A 115 15.29 -5.25 1.04
CA GLY A 115 15.86 -4.34 0.03
C GLY A 115 14.97 -4.18 -1.20
N GLN A 116 14.82 -2.94 -1.70
CA GLN A 116 14.02 -2.66 -2.89
C GLN A 116 14.43 -3.48 -4.12
N HIS A 117 15.70 -3.85 -4.29
CA HIS A 117 16.15 -4.72 -5.38
C HIS A 117 15.49 -6.12 -5.35
N ILE A 118 15.19 -6.64 -4.16
CA ILE A 118 14.43 -7.90 -3.99
C ILE A 118 12.97 -7.68 -4.36
N THR A 119 12.40 -6.54 -3.96
CA THR A 119 11.04 -6.16 -4.34
C THR A 119 10.89 -6.05 -5.86
N GLU A 120 11.79 -5.32 -6.52
CA GLU A 120 11.80 -5.17 -7.98
C GLU A 120 12.02 -6.52 -8.67
N SER A 121 13.02 -7.30 -8.24
CA SER A 121 13.30 -8.61 -8.83
C SER A 121 12.14 -9.60 -8.66
N SER A 122 11.47 -9.59 -7.51
CA SER A 122 10.30 -10.45 -7.27
C SER A 122 9.16 -10.09 -8.22
N LEU A 123 8.82 -8.81 -8.31
CA LEU A 123 7.76 -8.32 -9.19
C LEU A 123 8.09 -8.51 -10.68
N GLN A 124 9.36 -8.33 -11.07
CA GLN A 124 9.82 -8.55 -12.43
C GLN A 124 9.80 -10.05 -12.80
N SER A 125 10.19 -10.93 -11.88
CA SER A 125 10.11 -12.38 -12.09
C SER A 125 8.67 -12.81 -12.36
N GLN A 126 7.70 -12.27 -11.63
CA GLN A 126 6.27 -12.58 -11.85
C GLN A 126 5.76 -12.03 -13.18
N LEU A 127 6.17 -10.83 -13.60
CA LEU A 127 5.83 -10.30 -14.93
C LEU A 127 6.36 -11.14 -16.07
N SER A 128 7.53 -11.75 -15.88
CA SER A 128 8.14 -12.58 -16.91
C SER A 128 7.33 -13.83 -17.25
N GLU A 129 6.50 -14.31 -16.32
CA GLU A 129 5.54 -15.41 -16.56
C GLU A 129 4.40 -15.01 -17.50
N HIS A 130 4.22 -13.70 -17.72
CA HIS A 130 3.23 -13.09 -18.61
C HIS A 130 3.85 -12.47 -19.88
N ASP A 131 5.09 -12.84 -20.22
CA ASP A 131 5.85 -12.30 -21.37
C ASP A 131 6.00 -10.76 -21.37
N VAL A 132 5.86 -10.11 -20.21
CA VAL A 132 6.09 -8.67 -20.05
C VAL A 132 7.48 -8.45 -19.47
N GLN A 133 8.28 -7.65 -20.15
CA GLN A 133 9.61 -7.22 -19.72
C GLN A 133 9.68 -5.70 -19.70
N VAL A 134 10.53 -5.17 -18.83
CA VAL A 134 10.79 -3.73 -18.83
C VAL A 134 11.72 -3.35 -19.96
N GLU A 135 11.28 -2.41 -20.77
CA GLU A 135 11.98 -1.92 -21.94
C GLU A 135 12.97 -0.84 -21.52
N ARG A 136 14.25 -1.14 -21.72
CA ARG A 136 15.37 -0.29 -21.31
C ARG A 136 16.39 -0.09 -22.44
N PRO A 137 17.12 1.03 -22.43
CA PRO A 137 16.75 2.30 -21.81
C PRO A 137 15.74 3.05 -22.71
N ALA A 138 14.57 3.41 -22.18
CA ALA A 138 13.52 4.10 -22.92
C ALA A 138 12.65 5.00 -22.04
N THR A 139 12.13 6.09 -22.60
CA THR A 139 11.20 7.00 -21.92
C THR A 139 10.23 7.66 -22.89
N VAL A 140 9.21 8.35 -22.38
CA VAL A 140 8.25 9.14 -23.17
C VAL A 140 8.69 10.59 -23.19
N VAL A 141 8.98 11.11 -24.38
CA VAL A 141 9.47 12.49 -24.57
C VAL A 141 8.37 13.48 -24.92
N SER A 142 7.25 12.99 -25.46
CA SER A 142 6.06 13.78 -25.71
C SER A 142 4.81 12.89 -25.71
N MET A 143 3.66 13.47 -25.44
CA MET A 143 2.37 12.81 -25.59
C MET A 143 1.34 13.75 -26.19
N GLU A 144 0.52 13.22 -27.08
CA GLU A 144 -0.63 13.90 -27.67
C GLU A 144 -1.93 13.20 -27.24
N ARG A 145 -3.02 13.98 -27.26
CA ARG A 145 -4.38 13.48 -27.02
C ARG A 145 -5.14 13.47 -28.34
N ASP A 146 -5.83 12.36 -28.58
CA ASP A 146 -6.70 12.17 -29.72
C ASP A 146 -8.05 11.60 -29.26
N GLU A 147 -8.99 11.49 -30.19
CA GLU A 147 -10.24 10.75 -30.00
C GLU A 147 -10.07 9.27 -30.34
N GLY A 148 -10.93 8.42 -29.77
CA GLY A 148 -10.99 7.00 -30.10
C GLY A 148 -10.67 6.07 -28.93
N GLU A 149 -10.40 4.81 -29.27
CA GLU A 149 -10.19 3.74 -28.28
C GLU A 149 -8.87 3.91 -27.52
N TYR A 150 -7.80 4.32 -28.20
CA TYR A 150 -6.46 4.55 -27.64
C TYR A 150 -6.08 6.04 -27.75
N PRO A 151 -6.70 6.92 -26.93
CA PRO A 151 -6.61 8.37 -27.09
C PRO A 151 -5.24 8.98 -26.72
N VAL A 152 -4.32 8.21 -26.15
CA VAL A 152 -2.99 8.71 -25.78
C VAL A 152 -1.96 8.26 -26.81
N LYS A 153 -1.36 9.19 -27.55
CA LYS A 153 -0.25 8.89 -28.45
C LYS A 153 1.05 9.33 -27.80
N ALA A 154 1.80 8.40 -27.24
CA ALA A 154 3.06 8.66 -26.56
C ALA A 154 4.23 8.43 -27.51
N THR A 155 5.09 9.43 -27.67
CA THR A 155 6.36 9.31 -28.41
C THR A 155 7.40 8.72 -27.47
N VAL A 156 7.75 7.45 -27.69
CA VAL A 156 8.77 6.72 -26.94
C VAL A 156 10.11 6.93 -27.61
N MET A 157 11.10 7.38 -26.84
CA MET A 157 12.49 7.51 -27.27
C MET A 157 13.31 6.36 -26.68
N HIS A 158 13.89 5.54 -27.55
CA HIS A 158 14.87 4.53 -27.17
C HIS A 158 16.24 5.19 -27.05
N LEU A 159 16.84 5.15 -25.86
CA LEU A 159 18.12 5.80 -25.60
C LEU A 159 19.33 4.98 -26.06
N GLN A 160 19.10 3.74 -26.50
CA GLN A 160 20.12 2.94 -27.15
C GLN A 160 20.40 3.47 -28.56
N GLU A 161 21.69 3.61 -28.89
CA GLU A 161 22.12 4.14 -30.19
C GLU A 161 21.46 3.40 -31.36
N GLY A 162 20.92 4.17 -32.31
CA GLY A 162 20.34 3.66 -33.55
C GLY A 162 18.89 3.18 -33.49
N LYS A 163 18.24 3.15 -32.31
CA LYS A 163 16.82 2.73 -32.20
C LYS A 163 15.80 3.85 -32.49
N GLY A 164 16.15 5.11 -32.23
CA GLY A 164 15.30 6.26 -32.55
C GLY A 164 14.03 6.37 -31.72
N THR A 165 12.97 6.91 -32.30
CA THR A 165 11.66 7.13 -31.65
C THR A 165 10.57 6.28 -32.30
N GLU A 166 9.62 5.81 -31.50
CA GLU A 166 8.37 5.20 -31.95
C GLU A 166 7.15 5.88 -31.32
N VAL A 167 5.97 5.66 -31.88
CA VAL A 167 4.71 6.12 -31.31
C VAL A 167 3.94 4.92 -30.78
N VAL A 168 3.55 4.99 -29.51
CA VAL A 168 2.70 4.00 -28.84
C VAL A 168 1.35 4.63 -28.58
N GLU A 169 0.28 4.00 -29.07
CA GLU A 169 -1.09 4.39 -28.75
C GLU A 169 -1.56 3.61 -27.52
N CYS A 170 -1.98 4.32 -26.47
CA CYS A 170 -2.50 3.68 -25.26
C CYS A 170 -3.84 4.25 -24.80
N LYS A 171 -4.57 3.42 -24.03
CA LYS A 171 -5.80 3.89 -23.36
C LYS A 171 -5.48 4.74 -22.14
N TYR A 172 -4.40 4.40 -21.44
CA TYR A 172 -3.92 5.08 -20.25
C TYR A 172 -2.40 5.14 -20.20
N LEU A 173 -1.85 6.20 -19.60
CA LEU A 173 -0.43 6.32 -19.27
C LEU A 173 -0.24 6.48 -17.76
N LEU A 174 0.68 5.72 -17.18
CA LEU A 174 1.04 5.82 -15.77
C LEU A 174 2.46 6.39 -15.62
N GLY A 175 2.57 7.61 -15.08
CA GLY A 175 3.83 8.22 -14.69
C GLY A 175 4.29 7.67 -13.34
N CYS A 176 5.25 6.75 -13.39
CA CYS A 176 5.94 6.13 -12.25
C CYS A 176 7.45 6.46 -12.28
N ASP A 177 7.81 7.56 -12.95
CA ASP A 177 9.15 7.98 -13.36
C ASP A 177 9.89 8.83 -12.31
N GLY A 178 9.44 8.76 -11.06
CA GLY A 178 10.16 9.27 -9.90
C GLY A 178 10.06 10.78 -9.67
N ALA A 179 10.85 11.28 -8.70
CA ALA A 179 10.74 12.65 -8.19
C ALA A 179 10.90 13.75 -9.28
N HIS A 180 11.66 13.46 -10.33
CA HIS A 180 11.90 14.36 -11.46
C HIS A 180 11.01 14.08 -12.67
N SER A 181 9.86 13.42 -12.46
CA SER A 181 8.92 12.99 -13.50
C SER A 181 8.77 13.95 -14.69
N ASP A 182 9.14 13.45 -15.87
CA ASP A 182 8.92 14.10 -17.15
C ASP A 182 7.43 14.07 -17.49
N ILE A 183 6.72 13.00 -17.12
CA ILE A 183 5.28 12.88 -17.34
C ILE A 183 4.51 13.98 -16.59
N ARG A 184 4.84 14.21 -15.31
CA ARG A 184 4.26 15.31 -14.52
C ARG A 184 4.52 16.66 -15.19
N SER A 185 5.74 16.88 -15.66
CA SER A 185 6.16 18.12 -16.32
C SER A 185 5.40 18.34 -17.64
N GLN A 186 5.21 17.29 -18.44
CA GLN A 186 4.42 17.32 -19.68
C GLN A 186 2.94 17.60 -19.44
N LEU A 187 2.39 17.21 -18.28
CA LEU A 187 1.03 17.56 -17.87
C LEU A 187 0.89 19.01 -17.36
N GLY A 188 2.00 19.74 -17.19
CA GLY A 188 1.99 21.07 -16.59
C GLY A 188 1.60 21.07 -15.10
N ILE A 189 1.70 19.91 -14.42
CA ILE A 189 1.33 19.78 -13.02
C ILE A 189 2.51 20.25 -12.15
N THR A 190 2.24 21.21 -11.27
CA THR A 190 3.24 21.75 -10.34
C THR A 190 3.63 20.72 -9.28
N ASN A 191 4.90 20.72 -8.88
CA ASN A 191 5.42 19.91 -7.79
C ASN A 191 5.70 20.83 -6.59
N GLU A 192 4.75 20.89 -5.67
CA GLU A 192 4.73 21.81 -4.53
C GLU A 192 5.49 21.20 -3.34
N GLY A 193 6.27 22.03 -2.65
CA GLY A 193 7.02 21.62 -1.46
C GLY A 193 8.40 22.26 -1.37
N GLU A 194 9.17 21.82 -0.39
CA GLU A 194 10.47 22.40 -0.02
C GLU A 194 11.57 21.34 -0.10
N THR A 195 12.80 21.75 -0.41
CA THR A 195 13.99 20.91 -0.20
C THR A 195 14.70 21.42 1.03
N SER A 196 15.03 20.51 1.94
CA SER A 196 15.92 20.83 3.04
C SER A 196 17.37 20.77 2.57
N GLU A 197 18.23 21.62 3.12
CA GLU A 197 19.68 21.53 2.94
C GLU A 197 20.30 20.41 3.81
N THR A 198 19.49 19.65 4.55
CA THR A 198 19.96 18.55 5.40
C THR A 198 20.39 17.34 4.56
N HIS A 199 21.61 16.89 4.79
CA HIS A 199 22.19 15.72 4.14
C HIS A 199 22.21 14.53 5.10
N ALA A 200 21.79 13.36 4.62
CA ALA A 200 21.86 12.11 5.38
C ALA A 200 22.70 11.09 4.62
N GLY A 201 23.71 10.53 5.27
CA GLY A 201 24.45 9.40 4.75
C GLY A 201 23.73 8.10 5.01
N VAL A 202 23.70 7.20 4.03
CA VAL A 202 23.23 5.83 4.18
C VAL A 202 24.35 4.84 3.87
N LEU A 203 24.34 3.70 4.57
CA LEU A 203 25.31 2.64 4.40
C LEU A 203 24.64 1.28 4.61
N ASP A 204 24.72 0.37 3.65
CA ASP A 204 24.34 -1.04 3.81
C ASP A 204 25.61 -1.87 4.01
N ALA A 205 25.72 -2.48 5.18
CA ALA A 205 26.94 -3.13 5.62
C ALA A 205 26.70 -4.48 6.28
N LEU A 206 27.67 -5.39 6.11
CA LEU A 206 27.86 -6.51 7.04
C LEU A 206 28.66 -6.00 8.23
N ILE A 207 28.08 -6.11 9.43
CA ILE A 207 28.67 -5.57 10.65
C ILE A 207 28.93 -6.65 11.70
N ARG A 208 29.97 -6.44 12.50
CA ARG A 208 30.20 -7.16 13.76
C ARG A 208 30.08 -6.16 14.91
N THR A 209 29.13 -6.41 15.81
CA THR A 209 28.89 -5.54 16.97
C THR A 209 28.50 -6.33 18.21
N ASN A 210 28.87 -5.81 19.39
CA ASN A 210 28.39 -6.30 20.68
C ASN A 210 27.11 -5.60 21.16
N PHE A 211 26.51 -4.74 20.32
CA PHE A 211 25.19 -4.18 20.54
C PHE A 211 24.13 -5.26 20.29
N ALA A 212 23.40 -5.65 21.35
CA ALA A 212 22.52 -6.83 21.34
C ALA A 212 21.30 -6.65 20.42
N SER A 213 20.74 -5.43 20.37
CA SER A 213 19.47 -5.14 19.71
C SER A 213 19.56 -4.90 18.20
N ARG A 214 20.68 -5.28 17.56
CA ARG A 214 20.91 -5.08 16.11
C ARG A 214 19.88 -5.73 15.17
N LYS A 215 18.96 -6.54 15.72
CA LYS A 215 17.88 -7.21 14.98
C LYS A 215 16.57 -6.41 14.99
N GLU A 216 16.54 -5.27 15.68
CA GLU A 216 15.43 -4.33 15.72
C GLU A 216 15.78 -3.05 14.96
N VAL A 217 14.78 -2.24 14.63
CA VAL A 217 15.02 -0.87 14.19
C VAL A 217 15.47 -0.05 15.40
N CYS A 218 16.71 0.42 15.38
CA CYS A 218 17.34 1.12 16.49
C CYS A 218 17.64 2.58 16.15
N ILE A 219 17.20 3.48 17.01
CA ILE A 219 17.53 4.90 16.94
C ILE A 219 18.54 5.17 18.05
N VAL A 220 19.79 5.44 17.66
CA VAL A 220 20.93 5.41 18.58
C VAL A 220 21.56 6.79 18.66
N GLN A 221 21.78 7.24 19.89
CA GLN A 221 22.43 8.50 20.19
C GLN A 221 23.49 8.31 21.29
N SER A 222 24.50 9.18 21.29
CA SER A 222 25.46 9.28 22.38
C SER A 222 25.83 10.74 22.67
N ASP A 223 26.50 10.99 23.78
CA ASP A 223 27.13 12.28 24.09
C ASP A 223 28.24 12.65 23.07
N HIS A 224 28.67 11.69 22.25
CA HIS A 224 29.77 11.83 21.32
C HIS A 224 29.33 11.98 19.85
N ALA A 225 28.07 11.77 19.51
CA ALA A 225 27.54 11.91 18.16
C ALA A 225 26.02 11.99 18.18
N LYS A 226 25.47 12.69 17.17
CA LYS A 226 24.03 12.84 16.96
C LYS A 226 23.36 11.51 16.60
N THR A 227 22.04 11.57 16.47
CA THR A 227 21.18 10.44 16.15
C THR A 227 21.60 9.73 14.86
N ILE A 228 21.83 8.43 14.98
CA ILE A 228 21.91 7.51 13.84
C ILE A 228 20.72 6.55 13.91
N SER A 229 20.34 6.00 12.77
CA SER A 229 19.35 4.93 12.71
C SER A 229 19.98 3.66 12.15
N MET A 230 19.72 2.51 12.78
CA MET A 230 20.17 1.20 12.33
C MET A 230 18.97 0.30 12.04
N PHE A 231 18.95 -0.31 10.85
CA PHE A 231 17.87 -1.19 10.42
C PHE A 231 18.43 -2.56 10.05
N PRO A 232 17.84 -3.67 10.54
CA PRO A 232 18.22 -4.99 10.08
C PRO A 232 17.75 -5.16 8.63
N ARG A 233 18.54 -5.87 7.84
CA ARG A 233 18.25 -6.19 6.44
C ARG A 233 18.46 -7.68 6.19
N GLU A 234 17.98 -8.14 5.05
CA GLU A 234 18.15 -9.52 4.59
C GLU A 234 19.62 -9.99 4.66
N ASN A 235 19.83 -11.30 4.74
CA ASN A 235 21.17 -11.91 4.71
C ASN A 235 22.15 -11.39 5.79
N GLY A 236 21.62 -10.85 6.90
CA GLY A 236 22.43 -10.33 8.01
C GLY A 236 23.03 -8.95 7.77
N LEU A 237 22.60 -8.25 6.72
CA LEU A 237 22.97 -6.87 6.46
C LEU A 237 22.35 -5.93 7.52
N THR A 238 22.96 -4.76 7.67
CA THR A 238 22.42 -3.67 8.48
C THR A 238 22.54 -2.39 7.67
N ARG A 239 21.41 -1.69 7.49
CA ARG A 239 21.39 -0.33 6.97
C ARG A 239 21.65 0.64 8.12
N ILE A 240 22.53 1.60 7.91
CA ILE A 240 22.83 2.67 8.87
C ILE A 240 22.59 4.02 8.19
N PHE A 241 21.76 4.84 8.81
CA PHE A 241 21.55 6.23 8.45
C PHE A 241 22.22 7.15 9.45
N VAL A 242 22.94 8.15 8.95
CA VAL A 242 23.61 9.19 9.73
C VAL A 242 23.13 10.54 9.23
N HIS A 243 22.58 11.37 10.12
CA HIS A 243 22.23 12.74 9.80
C HIS A 243 23.44 13.65 10.05
N PHE A 244 23.87 14.38 9.01
CA PHE A 244 24.92 15.39 9.12
C PHE A 244 24.24 16.76 9.18
N ASN A 245 24.45 17.54 10.26
CA ASN A 245 23.87 18.88 10.41
C ASN A 245 24.97 19.93 10.62
N GLU A 246 24.69 21.16 10.16
CA GLU A 246 25.65 22.22 9.84
C GLU A 246 26.30 22.91 11.06
N ASP A 247 25.66 22.86 12.23
CA ASP A 247 26.03 23.68 13.39
C ASP A 247 27.29 23.22 14.14
N GLU A 248 27.79 22.00 13.93
CA GLU A 248 28.95 21.50 14.70
C GLU A 248 30.32 21.79 14.07
N HIS A 249 30.37 22.47 12.92
CA HIS A 249 31.65 22.89 12.36
C HIS A 249 31.61 24.28 11.71
N GLU A 250 31.65 25.32 12.55
CA GLU A 250 32.08 26.68 12.16
C GLU A 250 33.40 26.67 11.35
N GLN A 251 34.28 25.69 11.57
CA GLN A 251 35.53 25.51 10.80
C GLN A 251 35.39 24.70 9.49
N ARG A 252 34.20 24.15 9.17
CA ARG A 252 33.96 23.31 7.99
C ARG A 252 32.64 23.62 7.28
N LYS A 253 32.14 24.86 7.36
CA LYS A 253 30.98 25.30 6.55
C LYS A 253 31.18 25.03 5.05
N GLU A 254 32.42 25.04 4.56
CA GLU A 254 32.77 24.66 3.17
C GLU A 254 32.64 23.15 2.86
N GLN A 255 32.44 22.25 3.84
CA GLN A 255 32.43 20.78 3.64
C GLN A 255 31.04 20.14 3.50
N HIS A 256 29.93 20.89 3.57
CA HIS A 256 28.57 20.36 3.43
C HIS A 256 28.09 20.17 1.97
N ASN A 257 29.02 20.15 1.02
CA ASN A 257 28.73 19.70 -0.33
C ASN A 257 28.55 18.17 -0.30
N ARG A 258 27.45 17.64 -0.85
CA ARG A 258 27.23 16.19 -1.07
C ARG A 258 28.47 15.46 -1.59
N ASN A 259 29.28 16.14 -2.41
CA ASN A 259 30.50 15.62 -3.02
C ASN A 259 31.70 15.50 -2.06
N ARG A 260 31.59 15.98 -0.81
CA ARG A 260 32.68 15.96 0.20
C ARG A 260 32.45 14.97 1.33
N ILE A 261 31.21 14.53 1.58
CA ILE A 261 30.91 13.48 2.55
C ILE A 261 31.36 12.14 1.97
N GLN A 262 32.25 11.45 2.67
CA GLN A 262 32.77 10.14 2.29
C GLN A 262 32.11 9.03 3.12
N MET A 263 32.19 7.79 2.63
CA MET A 263 31.73 6.60 3.34
C MET A 263 32.34 6.49 4.75
N GLU A 264 33.61 6.85 4.91
CA GLU A 264 34.34 6.82 6.17
C GLU A 264 33.76 7.78 7.21
N ASP A 265 33.12 8.88 6.77
CA ASP A 265 32.44 9.81 7.67
C ASP A 265 31.20 9.16 8.28
N ILE A 266 30.41 8.44 7.47
CA ILE A 266 29.25 7.67 7.93
C ILE A 266 29.69 6.60 8.95
N GLN A 267 30.76 5.86 8.64
CA GLN A 267 31.31 4.84 9.54
C GLN A 267 31.82 5.44 10.86
N ARG A 268 32.46 6.62 10.81
CA ARG A 268 32.98 7.31 11.99
C ARG A 268 31.85 7.75 12.91
N GLU A 269 30.81 8.39 12.38
CA GLU A 269 29.67 8.84 13.19
C GLU A 269 28.88 7.65 13.75
N ALA A 270 28.71 6.57 12.97
CA ALA A 270 28.11 5.34 13.47
C ALA A 270 28.90 4.75 14.66
N LYS A 271 30.24 4.72 14.59
CA LYS A 271 31.10 4.25 15.69
C LYS A 271 30.97 5.13 16.94
N ARG A 272 30.91 6.45 16.77
CA ARG A 272 30.75 7.40 17.88
C ARG A 272 29.40 7.22 18.57
N ALA A 273 28.32 7.16 17.79
CA ALA A 273 26.95 7.02 18.30
C ALA A 273 26.71 5.70 19.04
N LEU A 274 27.38 4.61 18.63
CA LEU A 274 27.22 3.31 19.30
C LEU A 274 27.96 3.18 20.64
N LEU A 275 28.80 4.14 21.04
CA LEU A 275 29.53 4.03 22.31
C LEU A 275 28.55 3.79 23.50
N PRO A 276 28.90 2.87 24.43
CA PRO A 276 30.18 2.16 24.59
C PRO A 276 30.31 0.86 23.78
N HIS A 277 29.34 0.51 22.94
CA HIS A 277 29.39 -0.68 22.10
C HIS A 277 30.40 -0.51 20.96
N ARG A 278 30.97 -1.63 20.52
CA ARG A 278 31.92 -1.68 19.41
C ARG A 278 31.20 -2.11 18.15
N ILE A 279 31.48 -1.45 17.03
CA ILE A 279 31.04 -1.82 15.69
C ILE A 279 32.22 -1.88 14.73
N GLU A 280 32.27 -2.98 13.98
CA GLU A 280 33.25 -3.22 12.93
C GLU A 280 32.50 -3.49 11.62
N PHE A 281 32.96 -2.87 10.53
CA PHE A 281 32.42 -3.03 9.19
C PHE A 281 33.22 -4.12 8.48
N LEU A 282 32.58 -5.27 8.25
CA LEU A 282 33.21 -6.43 7.59
C LEU A 282 33.15 -6.31 6.07
N GLY A 283 32.13 -5.63 5.54
CA GLY A 283 31.96 -5.35 4.13
C GLY A 283 30.87 -4.31 3.91
N ILE A 284 31.08 -3.45 2.92
CA ILE A 284 30.11 -2.43 2.50
C ILE A 284 29.60 -2.81 1.12
N LEU A 285 28.28 -2.93 0.99
CA LEU A 285 27.63 -3.33 -0.26
C LEU A 285 27.09 -2.11 -1.00
N TYR A 286 26.63 -1.11 -0.25
CA TYR A 286 26.10 0.13 -0.80
C TYR A 286 26.29 1.28 0.17
N TRP A 287 26.50 2.47 -0.37
CA TRP A 287 26.42 3.72 0.38
C TRP A 287 26.00 4.85 -0.54
N SER A 288 25.36 5.87 0.02
CA SER A 288 24.95 7.05 -0.72
C SER A 288 24.69 8.21 0.24
N ILE A 289 24.55 9.41 -0.32
CA ILE A 289 24.09 10.59 0.39
C ILE A 289 22.72 10.98 -0.16
N TYR A 290 21.75 11.06 0.73
CA TYR A 290 20.40 11.55 0.48
C TYR A 290 20.28 13.02 0.85
N VAL A 291 19.57 13.76 0.01
CA VAL A 291 19.09 15.11 0.32
C VAL A 291 17.63 14.98 0.67
N VAL A 292 17.24 15.54 1.82
CA VAL A 292 15.86 15.47 2.29
C VAL A 292 15.02 16.46 1.50
N GLY A 293 14.06 15.96 0.71
CA GLY A 293 13.06 16.76 0.02
C GLY A 293 11.67 16.22 0.26
N GLN A 294 10.72 17.11 0.50
CA GLN A 294 9.30 16.79 0.61
C GLN A 294 8.55 17.59 -0.45
N ARG A 295 7.96 16.88 -1.42
CA ARG A 295 7.16 17.48 -2.49
C ARG A 295 5.98 16.61 -2.87
N TYR A 296 4.91 17.24 -3.35
CA TYR A 296 3.76 16.58 -3.92
C TYR A 296 3.25 17.34 -5.14
N ALA A 297 2.66 16.60 -6.07
CA ALA A 297 1.99 17.14 -7.23
C ALA A 297 0.68 17.82 -6.81
N SER A 298 0.39 19.00 -7.36
CA SER A 298 -0.88 19.71 -7.13
C SER A 298 -2.10 18.90 -7.60
N ARG A 299 -1.89 17.95 -8.51
CA ARG A 299 -2.88 16.98 -8.96
C ARG A 299 -2.22 15.64 -9.27
N LEU A 300 -2.96 14.54 -9.13
CA LEU A 300 -2.42 13.19 -9.35
C LEU A 300 -2.71 12.63 -10.75
N ASP A 301 -3.41 13.38 -11.60
CA ASP A 301 -3.93 12.90 -12.87
C ASP A 301 -4.32 14.03 -13.81
N SER A 302 -4.43 13.70 -15.10
CA SER A 302 -4.90 14.61 -16.13
C SER A 302 -6.40 14.92 -15.97
N GLU A 303 -6.85 16.03 -16.56
CA GLU A 303 -8.26 16.47 -16.53
C GLU A 303 -9.21 15.41 -17.10
N ASP A 304 -8.79 14.73 -18.18
CA ASP A 304 -9.54 13.69 -18.88
C ASP A 304 -9.42 12.29 -18.25
N ARG A 305 -8.67 12.13 -17.15
CA ARG A 305 -8.42 10.86 -16.45
C ARG A 305 -7.80 9.78 -17.35
N ARG A 306 -6.90 10.19 -18.26
CA ARG A 306 -6.15 9.27 -19.13
C ARG A 306 -4.71 9.09 -18.69
N VAL A 307 -4.15 10.04 -17.94
CA VAL A 307 -2.78 9.96 -17.42
C VAL A 307 -2.78 10.17 -15.92
N PHE A 308 -2.07 9.29 -15.22
CA PHE A 308 -2.02 9.27 -13.76
C PHE A 308 -0.56 9.31 -13.31
N LEU A 309 -0.29 10.03 -12.23
CA LEU A 309 1.00 10.08 -11.54
C LEU A 309 0.91 9.22 -10.29
N CYS A 310 1.90 8.36 -10.05
CA CYS A 310 1.93 7.44 -8.92
C CYS A 310 3.31 7.40 -8.26
N GLY A 311 3.35 7.17 -6.94
CA GLY A 311 4.61 7.14 -6.18
C GLY A 311 5.37 8.45 -6.26
N ASP A 312 6.70 8.40 -6.35
CA ASP A 312 7.57 9.59 -6.35
C ASP A 312 7.29 10.61 -7.49
N ALA A 313 6.64 10.18 -8.59
CA ALA A 313 6.16 11.11 -9.62
C ALA A 313 5.05 12.03 -9.11
N ALA A 314 4.24 11.52 -8.17
CA ALA A 314 3.14 12.22 -7.52
C ALA A 314 3.53 12.82 -6.16
N HIS A 315 4.32 12.13 -5.35
CA HIS A 315 4.72 12.59 -4.02
C HIS A 315 6.06 11.99 -3.64
N SER A 316 7.03 12.84 -3.35
CA SER A 316 8.38 12.47 -2.94
C SER A 316 8.64 12.97 -1.52
N GLN A 317 9.26 12.14 -0.70
CA GLN A 317 9.40 12.38 0.74
C GLN A 317 10.77 11.96 1.24
N SER A 318 11.08 12.32 2.49
CA SER A 318 12.31 11.88 3.11
C SER A 318 12.32 10.35 3.32
N PRO A 319 13.51 9.72 3.43
CA PRO A 319 13.58 8.30 3.74
C PRO A 319 13.18 7.97 5.19
N THR A 320 12.93 8.97 6.04
CA THR A 320 12.86 8.82 7.50
C THR A 320 11.78 7.83 7.95
N LEU A 321 10.58 7.87 7.37
CA LEU A 321 9.46 7.01 7.75
C LEU A 321 9.29 5.78 6.84
N GLY A 322 10.17 5.60 5.85
CA GLY A 322 10.10 4.49 4.90
C GLY A 322 8.80 4.45 4.06
N GLN A 323 8.17 5.60 3.82
CA GLN A 323 6.81 5.64 3.23
C GLN A 323 6.77 5.61 1.70
N GLY A 324 7.83 6.01 0.99
CA GLY A 324 7.80 6.20 -0.48
C GLY A 324 7.17 5.04 -1.26
N VAL A 325 7.75 3.84 -1.14
CA VAL A 325 7.23 2.63 -1.81
C VAL A 325 5.83 2.25 -1.29
N ASN A 326 5.56 2.40 0.00
CA ASN A 326 4.27 2.03 0.60
C ASN A 326 3.12 2.91 0.12
N THR A 327 3.31 4.23 0.10
CA THR A 327 2.32 5.17 -0.42
C THR A 327 2.12 4.95 -1.92
N GLY A 328 3.20 4.76 -2.69
CA GLY A 328 3.12 4.44 -4.11
C GLY A 328 2.40 3.13 -4.40
N PHE A 329 2.60 2.09 -3.60
CA PHE A 329 1.83 0.84 -3.72
C PHE A 329 0.36 1.07 -3.40
N GLY A 330 0.07 1.88 -2.37
CA GLY A 330 -1.29 2.32 -2.05
C GLY A 330 -1.98 3.05 -3.22
N ASP A 331 -1.23 3.84 -3.99
CA ASP A 331 -1.76 4.52 -5.18
C ASP A 331 -2.18 3.52 -6.25
N ILE A 332 -1.30 2.54 -6.55
CA ILE A 332 -1.54 1.52 -7.56
C ILE A 332 -2.72 0.61 -7.17
N PHE A 333 -2.75 0.15 -5.92
CA PHE A 333 -3.88 -0.64 -5.41
C PHE A 333 -5.19 0.15 -5.35
N ASN A 334 -5.15 1.49 -5.27
CA ASN A 334 -6.35 2.31 -5.36
C ASN A 334 -6.80 2.53 -6.81
N LEU A 335 -5.87 2.76 -7.73
CA LEU A 335 -6.15 3.16 -9.10
C LEU A 335 -6.53 1.99 -10.02
N ILE A 336 -5.74 0.90 -10.01
CA ILE A 336 -5.78 -0.09 -11.10
C ILE A 336 -7.12 -0.84 -11.15
N TRP A 337 -7.71 -1.21 -10.00
CA TRP A 337 -9.01 -1.87 -10.01
C TRP A 337 -10.10 -0.97 -10.58
N LYS A 338 -10.06 0.35 -10.32
CA LYS A 338 -11.03 1.32 -10.83
C LYS A 338 -10.94 1.41 -12.35
N VAL A 339 -9.74 1.60 -12.88
CA VAL A 339 -9.53 1.70 -14.34
C VAL A 339 -9.93 0.40 -15.04
N CYS A 340 -9.52 -0.76 -14.50
CA CYS A 340 -9.88 -2.04 -15.09
C CYS A 340 -11.40 -2.31 -15.05
N MET A 341 -12.10 -1.90 -13.99
CA MET A 341 -13.56 -2.01 -13.95
C MET A 341 -14.25 -1.05 -14.92
N VAL A 342 -13.73 0.17 -15.10
CA VAL A 342 -14.25 1.11 -16.11
C VAL A 342 -14.18 0.52 -17.51
N GLU A 343 -13.01 -0.03 -17.88
CA GLU A 343 -12.82 -0.66 -19.20
C GLU A 343 -13.66 -1.93 -19.38
N LYS A 344 -14.04 -2.61 -18.30
CA LYS A 344 -14.95 -3.75 -18.31
C LYS A 344 -16.43 -3.36 -18.23
N GLY A 345 -16.76 -2.07 -18.18
CA GLY A 345 -18.15 -1.58 -18.03
C GLY A 345 -18.77 -1.89 -16.66
N GLN A 346 -17.94 -2.05 -15.63
CA GLN A 346 -18.32 -2.42 -14.26
C GLN A 346 -18.20 -1.25 -13.27
N LEU A 347 -17.77 -0.08 -13.75
CA LEU A 347 -17.69 1.15 -13.00
C LEU A 347 -17.82 2.32 -13.97
N ASN A 348 -18.57 3.35 -13.61
CA ASN A 348 -18.67 4.55 -14.42
C ASN A 348 -17.33 5.33 -14.40
N ARG A 349 -16.87 5.76 -15.58
CA ARG A 349 -15.60 6.50 -15.76
C ARG A 349 -15.45 7.70 -14.81
N LYS A 350 -16.53 8.37 -14.44
CA LYS A 350 -16.48 9.53 -13.52
C LYS A 350 -15.82 9.19 -12.18
N PHE A 351 -15.92 7.95 -11.71
CA PHE A 351 -15.30 7.51 -10.45
C PHE A 351 -13.79 7.37 -10.51
N LEU A 352 -13.15 7.46 -11.69
CA LEU A 352 -11.69 7.62 -11.77
C LEU A 352 -11.23 8.91 -11.07
N SER A 353 -12.12 9.91 -10.93
CA SER A 353 -11.83 11.11 -10.14
C SER A 353 -11.51 10.87 -8.67
N THR A 354 -12.03 9.76 -8.12
CA THR A 354 -11.77 9.38 -6.73
C THR A 354 -10.32 8.96 -6.47
N TYR A 355 -9.53 8.66 -7.51
CA TYR A 355 -8.09 8.41 -7.30
C TYR A 355 -7.41 9.64 -6.70
N HIS A 356 -7.60 10.80 -7.33
CA HIS A 356 -7.06 12.05 -6.82
C HIS A 356 -7.67 12.42 -5.45
N SER A 357 -9.00 12.46 -5.32
CA SER A 357 -9.62 12.92 -4.07
C SER A 357 -9.31 12.03 -2.87
N GLU A 358 -9.06 10.72 -3.07
CA GLU A 358 -8.68 9.81 -1.99
C GLU A 358 -7.17 9.82 -1.70
N ARG A 359 -6.32 9.74 -2.73
CA ARG A 359 -4.87 9.52 -2.55
C ARG A 359 -4.09 10.80 -2.31
N TRP A 360 -4.59 11.94 -2.79
CA TRP A 360 -3.92 13.22 -2.60
C TRP A 360 -3.92 13.66 -1.14
N ASP A 361 -5.03 13.46 -0.43
CA ASP A 361 -5.11 13.73 1.02
C ASP A 361 -4.15 12.84 1.82
N VAL A 362 -4.06 11.54 1.45
CA VAL A 362 -3.11 10.61 2.08
C VAL A 362 -1.67 11.06 1.85
N ALA A 363 -1.31 11.44 0.62
CA ALA A 363 0.03 11.93 0.30
C ALA A 363 0.40 13.18 1.11
N GLN A 364 -0.51 14.13 1.26
CA GLN A 364 -0.27 15.33 2.09
C GLN A 364 -0.10 14.99 3.56
N GLN A 365 -0.94 14.11 4.11
CA GLN A 365 -0.82 13.70 5.51
C GLN A 365 0.50 12.97 5.77
N VAL A 366 0.91 12.09 4.85
CA VAL A 366 2.23 11.44 4.87
C VAL A 366 3.35 12.49 4.92
N LEU A 367 3.32 13.50 4.03
CA LEU A 367 4.35 14.55 4.00
C LEU A 367 4.36 15.43 5.25
N SER A 368 3.19 15.73 5.82
CA SER A 368 3.07 16.49 7.07
C SER A 368 3.74 15.76 8.24
N ILE A 369 3.48 14.46 8.35
CA ILE A 369 4.11 13.61 9.38
C ILE A 369 5.61 13.46 9.10
N ASP A 370 6.00 13.25 7.84
CA ASP A 370 7.40 13.13 7.43
C ASP A 370 8.21 14.40 7.74
N LYS A 371 7.65 15.61 7.53
CA LYS A 371 8.31 16.88 7.88
C LYS A 371 8.60 16.95 9.37
N THR A 372 7.67 16.49 10.21
CA THR A 372 7.84 16.45 11.67
C THR A 372 8.87 15.39 12.07
N ALA A 373 8.77 14.20 11.48
CA ALA A 373 9.66 13.07 11.75
C ALA A 373 11.11 13.35 11.33
N ALA A 374 11.33 13.92 10.14
CA ALA A 374 12.65 14.28 9.64
C ALA A 374 13.33 15.32 10.54
N LYS A 375 12.55 16.32 11.03
CA LYS A 375 13.07 17.30 11.99
C LYS A 375 13.44 16.64 13.32
N ALA A 376 12.63 15.72 13.83
CA ALA A 376 12.92 14.98 15.06
C ALA A 376 14.17 14.07 14.90
N ALA A 377 14.29 13.36 13.77
CA ALA A 377 15.42 12.49 13.47
C ALA A 377 16.75 13.26 13.33
N ALA A 378 16.71 14.47 12.78
CA ALA A 378 17.87 15.36 12.69
C ALA A 378 18.18 16.11 14.00
N GLY A 379 17.30 16.02 15.01
CA GLY A 379 17.42 16.66 16.31
C GLY A 379 18.42 15.97 17.25
N HIS A 380 18.48 16.46 18.49
CA HIS A 380 19.37 15.95 19.54
C HIS A 380 18.63 15.09 20.59
N GLU A 381 17.38 14.69 20.33
CA GLU A 381 16.61 13.84 21.24
C GLU A 381 16.00 12.68 20.45
N ALA A 382 16.65 11.50 20.48
CA ALA A 382 16.18 10.30 19.81
C ALA A 382 14.75 9.88 20.20
N ALA A 383 14.31 10.22 21.42
CA ALA A 383 12.97 9.94 21.91
C ALA A 383 11.89 10.70 21.11
N ASP A 384 12.17 11.92 20.66
CA ASP A 384 11.23 12.74 19.88
C ASP A 384 10.80 12.01 18.60
N TYR A 385 11.75 11.36 17.93
CA TYR A 385 11.45 10.60 16.72
C TYR A 385 10.54 9.40 17.02
N CYS A 386 10.82 8.66 18.10
CA CYS A 386 9.94 7.58 18.54
C CYS A 386 8.54 8.08 18.93
N ASP A 387 8.42 9.26 19.54
CA ASP A 387 7.13 9.85 19.90
C ASP A 387 6.30 10.23 18.66
N VAL A 388 6.96 10.76 17.62
CA VAL A 388 6.32 11.04 16.33
C VAL A 388 5.86 9.74 15.68
N VAL A 389 6.70 8.70 15.65
CA VAL A 389 6.33 7.39 15.09
C VAL A 389 5.18 6.78 15.87
N GLU A 390 5.23 6.75 17.20
CA GLU A 390 4.19 6.18 18.05
C GLU A 390 2.85 6.86 17.87
N SER A 391 2.82 8.20 17.87
CA SER A 391 1.59 8.98 17.72
C SER A 391 0.93 8.78 16.36
N ASN A 392 1.71 8.38 15.34
CA ASN A 392 1.25 8.22 13.97
C ASN A 392 1.28 6.77 13.46
N ARG A 393 1.64 5.78 14.31
CA ARG A 393 1.93 4.40 13.87
C ARG A 393 0.78 3.71 13.15
N ALA A 394 -0.46 4.02 13.53
CA ALA A 394 -1.63 3.52 12.82
C ALA A 394 -1.60 3.94 11.34
N PHE A 395 -1.38 5.23 11.11
CA PHE A 395 -1.37 5.83 9.78
C PHE A 395 -0.12 5.42 8.99
N THR A 396 1.07 5.49 9.58
CA THR A 396 2.34 5.16 8.89
C THR A 396 2.47 3.67 8.58
N ALA A 397 1.89 2.78 9.40
CA ALA A 397 1.76 1.36 9.04
C ALA A 397 0.68 1.09 7.98
N GLY A 398 -0.06 2.13 7.56
CA GLY A 398 -1.12 2.13 6.55
C GLY A 398 -2.49 1.64 7.04
N TYR A 399 -2.56 1.09 8.25
CA TYR A 399 -3.81 0.56 8.83
C TYR A 399 -4.83 1.64 9.20
N GLY A 400 -4.35 2.82 9.58
CA GLY A 400 -5.14 3.96 10.04
C GLY A 400 -5.51 4.95 8.94
N ILE A 401 -5.23 4.64 7.67
CA ILE A 401 -5.70 5.46 6.54
C ILE A 401 -7.23 5.39 6.50
N LYS A 402 -7.87 6.56 6.45
CA LYS A 402 -9.31 6.71 6.27
C LYS A 402 -9.57 7.69 5.12
N TYR A 403 -10.30 7.24 4.11
CA TYR A 403 -10.81 8.15 3.07
C TYR A 403 -11.98 8.94 3.63
N GLU A 404 -11.96 10.26 3.44
CA GLU A 404 -13.01 11.14 3.93
C GLU A 404 -14.05 11.40 2.85
N TYR A 405 -15.32 11.40 3.25
CA TYR A 405 -16.42 11.81 2.38
C TYR A 405 -16.52 13.35 2.41
N LYS A 406 -16.32 14.00 1.26
CA LYS A 406 -16.53 15.44 1.13
C LYS A 406 -17.86 15.66 0.43
N SER A 407 -18.78 16.44 1.03
CA SER A 407 -20.09 16.71 0.45
C SER A 407 -20.05 17.45 -0.88
N GLU A 408 -18.92 18.12 -1.15
CA GLU A 408 -18.63 18.81 -2.41
C GLU A 408 -18.14 17.88 -3.51
N ASP A 409 -17.73 16.64 -3.17
CA ASP A 409 -17.30 15.65 -4.16
C ASP A 409 -18.54 15.07 -4.86
N GLU A 410 -18.69 15.39 -6.15
CA GLU A 410 -19.78 14.85 -6.99
C GLU A 410 -19.68 13.31 -7.17
N CYS A 411 -18.53 12.71 -6.86
CA CYS A 411 -18.26 11.28 -7.02
C CYS A 411 -17.64 10.70 -5.74
N SER A 412 -18.35 9.79 -5.07
CA SER A 412 -17.84 9.05 -3.92
C SER A 412 -18.14 7.56 -4.06
N LEU A 413 -17.13 6.73 -3.79
CA LEU A 413 -17.28 5.28 -3.63
C LEU A 413 -17.71 4.88 -2.21
N MET A 414 -17.85 5.86 -1.33
CA MET A 414 -18.38 5.70 0.02
C MET A 414 -19.84 6.13 0.05
N TRP A 415 -20.71 5.28 0.59
CA TRP A 415 -22.11 5.62 0.86
C TRP A 415 -22.36 5.64 2.36
N LEU A 416 -22.55 6.85 2.89
CA LEU A 416 -22.95 7.08 4.28
C LEU A 416 -24.47 7.00 4.37
N SER A 417 -24.99 6.16 5.26
CA SER A 417 -26.41 6.22 5.62
C SER A 417 -26.64 7.49 6.45
N ALA A 418 -27.59 8.33 6.05
CA ALA A 418 -27.82 9.69 6.57
C ALA A 418 -28.04 9.80 8.10
N ASN A 419 -28.23 8.68 8.79
CA ASN A 419 -28.48 8.63 10.24
C ASN A 419 -27.33 8.02 11.07
N ASP A 420 -26.21 7.61 10.47
CA ASP A 420 -25.34 6.58 11.09
C ASP A 420 -23.82 6.83 11.02
N SER A 421 -23.35 7.90 10.39
CA SER A 421 -21.93 8.09 10.06
C SER A 421 -20.98 8.17 11.27
N ASP A 422 -21.44 8.63 12.43
CA ASP A 422 -20.63 8.71 13.65
C ASP A 422 -20.92 7.63 14.70
N GLN A 423 -21.89 6.76 14.42
CA GLN A 423 -22.37 5.84 15.43
C GLN A 423 -21.52 4.58 15.53
N TYR A 424 -20.80 4.14 14.49
CA TYR A 424 -20.05 2.87 14.49
C TYR A 424 -18.55 3.03 14.80
N VAL A 425 -17.95 1.97 15.36
CA VAL A 425 -16.49 1.90 15.58
C VAL A 425 -15.75 1.85 14.24
N MET A 426 -16.19 0.99 13.32
CA MET A 426 -15.72 0.96 11.93
C MET A 426 -16.65 1.77 11.02
N GLN A 427 -16.07 2.56 10.12
CA GLN A 427 -16.80 3.48 9.24
C GLN A 427 -16.44 3.27 7.78
N PRO A 428 -17.34 3.61 6.83
CA PRO A 428 -16.96 3.76 5.42
C PRO A 428 -15.73 4.66 5.26
N GLY A 429 -14.85 4.28 4.33
CA GLY A 429 -13.56 4.92 4.12
C GLY A 429 -12.42 4.35 4.95
N MET A 430 -12.69 3.59 6.01
CA MET A 430 -11.66 2.88 6.77
C MET A 430 -11.30 1.54 6.11
N ARG A 431 -10.07 1.07 6.34
CA ARG A 431 -9.66 -0.30 6.03
C ARG A 431 -10.56 -1.28 6.81
N ALA A 432 -11.10 -2.30 6.13
CA ALA A 432 -11.81 -3.40 6.79
C ALA A 432 -10.82 -4.32 7.55
N PRO A 433 -11.00 -4.59 8.85
CA PRO A 433 -10.08 -5.44 9.61
C PRO A 433 -10.15 -6.92 9.22
N ASN A 434 -9.03 -7.64 9.29
CA ASN A 434 -8.94 -9.06 8.92
C ASN A 434 -9.04 -9.99 10.14
N TYR A 435 -10.16 -9.95 10.85
CA TYR A 435 -10.37 -10.70 12.09
C TYR A 435 -10.19 -12.22 11.92
N LYS A 436 -9.67 -12.86 12.97
CA LYS A 436 -9.62 -14.32 13.10
C LYS A 436 -11.02 -14.88 13.32
N VAL A 437 -11.37 -15.94 12.59
CA VAL A 437 -12.67 -16.66 12.65
C VAL A 437 -12.44 -18.16 12.49
N PHE A 438 -13.49 -18.98 12.61
CA PHE A 438 -13.43 -20.40 12.25
C PHE A 438 -14.19 -20.64 10.95
N GLY A 439 -13.55 -21.26 9.95
CA GLY A 439 -14.27 -21.73 8.76
C GLY A 439 -15.20 -22.87 9.16
N PHE A 440 -16.48 -22.78 8.78
CA PHE A 440 -17.47 -23.79 9.18
C PHE A 440 -17.16 -25.16 8.55
N VAL A 441 -16.97 -25.21 7.24
CA VAL A 441 -16.69 -26.48 6.53
C VAL A 441 -15.26 -26.96 6.80
N SER A 442 -14.28 -26.06 6.79
CA SER A 442 -12.89 -26.43 7.01
C SER A 442 -12.58 -26.84 8.46
N ALA A 443 -13.45 -26.45 9.42
CA ALA A 443 -13.27 -26.59 10.86
C ALA A 443 -11.92 -26.03 11.37
N LYS A 444 -11.30 -25.12 10.62
CA LYS A 444 -9.99 -24.54 10.91
C LYS A 444 -10.14 -23.07 11.26
N LYS A 445 -9.25 -22.60 12.15
CA LYS A 445 -9.06 -21.17 12.37
C LYS A 445 -8.53 -20.56 11.07
N THR A 446 -9.18 -19.50 10.63
CA THR A 446 -8.85 -18.73 9.42
C THR A 446 -9.04 -17.24 9.72
N ARG A 447 -8.97 -16.37 8.71
CA ARG A 447 -9.37 -14.96 8.81
C ARG A 447 -10.43 -14.60 7.78
N LEU A 448 -11.12 -13.49 7.99
CA LEU A 448 -12.24 -13.03 7.15
C LEU A 448 -11.88 -13.00 5.65
N PHE A 449 -10.76 -12.36 5.29
CA PHE A 449 -10.37 -12.24 3.89
C PHE A 449 -9.83 -13.54 3.28
N ASP A 450 -9.34 -14.47 4.11
CA ASP A 450 -8.89 -15.80 3.67
C ASP A 450 -10.07 -16.74 3.38
N ALA A 451 -11.23 -16.45 3.97
CA ALA A 451 -12.46 -17.20 3.74
C ALA A 451 -13.23 -16.71 2.49
N VAL A 452 -12.76 -15.63 1.85
CA VAL A 452 -13.39 -15.11 0.63
C VAL A 452 -13.06 -16.04 -0.54
N ALA A 453 -14.08 -16.71 -1.07
CA ALA A 453 -13.94 -17.51 -2.27
C ALA A 453 -13.65 -16.64 -3.51
N LYS A 454 -12.86 -17.19 -4.45
CA LYS A 454 -12.65 -16.56 -5.77
C LYS A 454 -13.97 -16.47 -6.54
N HIS A 455 -14.17 -15.37 -7.25
CA HIS A 455 -15.33 -15.16 -8.11
C HIS A 455 -15.01 -15.54 -9.56
N GLY A 456 -15.15 -16.83 -9.89
CA GLY A 456 -14.71 -17.35 -11.19
C GLY A 456 -13.21 -17.12 -11.39
N ASP A 457 -12.83 -16.63 -12.57
CA ASP A 457 -11.44 -16.31 -12.94
C ASP A 457 -11.03 -14.87 -12.56
N VAL A 458 -11.91 -14.10 -11.92
CA VAL A 458 -11.59 -12.72 -11.51
C VAL A 458 -10.62 -12.74 -10.33
N PRO A 459 -9.51 -11.98 -10.37
CA PRO A 459 -8.60 -11.87 -9.25
C PRO A 459 -9.31 -11.38 -7.98
N VAL A 460 -8.90 -11.90 -6.81
CA VAL A 460 -9.51 -11.55 -5.51
C VAL A 460 -9.39 -10.05 -5.22
N TRP A 461 -8.28 -9.43 -5.60
CA TRP A 461 -8.04 -7.99 -5.45
C TRP A 461 -8.87 -7.12 -6.42
N MET A 462 -9.59 -7.71 -7.38
CA MET A 462 -10.57 -7.05 -8.27
C MET A 462 -12.03 -7.33 -7.86
N THR A 463 -12.26 -7.96 -6.73
CA THR A 463 -13.60 -8.42 -6.33
C THR A 463 -14.10 -7.64 -5.11
N TYR A 464 -15.33 -7.14 -5.16
CA TYR A 464 -16.00 -6.58 -3.98
C TYR A 464 -16.30 -7.70 -2.97
N THR A 465 -16.20 -7.42 -1.68
CA THR A 465 -16.52 -8.41 -0.63
C THR A 465 -17.71 -7.95 0.19
N LEU A 466 -18.71 -8.81 0.35
CA LEU A 466 -19.87 -8.60 1.20
C LEU A 466 -19.74 -9.48 2.44
N PHE A 467 -19.43 -8.89 3.59
CA PHE A 467 -19.52 -9.59 4.87
C PHE A 467 -20.94 -9.44 5.42
N VAL A 468 -21.65 -10.56 5.54
CA VAL A 468 -23.00 -10.64 6.10
C VAL A 468 -22.88 -11.03 7.57
N LEU A 469 -22.87 -10.05 8.46
CA LEU A 469 -22.83 -10.26 9.91
C LEU A 469 -24.23 -10.64 10.39
N ALA A 470 -24.44 -11.94 10.51
CA ALA A 470 -25.75 -12.55 10.70
C ALA A 470 -26.09 -12.83 12.17
N HIS A 471 -25.23 -12.54 13.14
CA HIS A 471 -25.44 -12.91 14.55
C HIS A 471 -25.83 -14.40 14.69
N ASP A 472 -26.87 -14.71 15.47
CA ASP A 472 -27.34 -16.08 15.66
C ASP A 472 -28.37 -16.46 14.59
N LEU A 473 -27.98 -17.41 13.72
CA LEU A 473 -28.80 -17.90 12.61
C LEU A 473 -30.14 -18.50 13.05
N ARG A 474 -30.30 -18.92 14.32
CA ARG A 474 -31.62 -19.33 14.82
C ARG A 474 -32.68 -18.23 14.66
N ASN A 475 -32.25 -16.97 14.68
CA ASN A 475 -33.14 -15.81 14.56
C ASN A 475 -33.05 -15.16 13.18
N THR A 476 -31.88 -15.23 12.51
CA THR A 476 -31.61 -14.44 11.29
C THR A 476 -31.55 -15.25 9.99
N HIS A 477 -31.69 -16.59 10.03
CA HIS A 477 -31.54 -17.45 8.85
C HIS A 477 -32.48 -17.07 7.70
N ASP A 478 -33.72 -16.66 7.98
CA ASP A 478 -34.69 -16.24 6.96
C ASP A 478 -34.22 -14.97 6.23
N ILE A 479 -33.75 -13.97 6.99
CA ILE A 479 -33.20 -12.71 6.46
C ILE A 479 -32.01 -13.01 5.55
N VAL A 480 -31.06 -13.82 6.03
CA VAL A 480 -29.84 -14.20 5.29
C VAL A 480 -30.20 -14.99 4.03
N SER A 481 -31.11 -15.96 4.13
CA SER A 481 -31.54 -16.78 2.99
C SER A 481 -32.20 -15.92 1.90
N VAL A 482 -33.11 -15.02 2.28
CA VAL A 482 -33.75 -14.10 1.33
C VAL A 482 -32.70 -13.20 0.68
N PHE A 483 -31.80 -12.59 1.46
CA PHE A 483 -30.73 -11.74 0.95
C PHE A 483 -29.85 -12.48 -0.07
N LEU A 484 -29.32 -13.67 0.28
CA LEU A 484 -28.44 -14.44 -0.61
C LEU A 484 -29.15 -14.86 -1.90
N ASN A 485 -30.43 -15.23 -1.82
CA ASN A 485 -31.24 -15.55 -2.99
C ASN A 485 -31.44 -14.34 -3.91
N GLN A 486 -31.67 -13.14 -3.37
CA GLN A 486 -31.78 -11.92 -4.17
C GLN A 486 -30.44 -11.54 -4.81
N MET A 487 -29.33 -11.61 -4.05
CA MET A 487 -28.00 -11.33 -4.58
C MET A 487 -27.61 -12.29 -5.72
N THR A 488 -27.98 -13.56 -5.62
CA THR A 488 -27.75 -14.55 -6.69
C THR A 488 -28.53 -14.21 -7.96
N LYS A 489 -29.77 -13.73 -7.83
CA LYS A 489 -30.60 -13.28 -8.96
C LYS A 489 -30.11 -11.97 -9.58
N ALA A 490 -29.48 -11.10 -8.80
CA ALA A 490 -28.96 -9.82 -9.24
C ALA A 490 -27.57 -9.90 -9.89
N THR A 491 -26.97 -11.09 -10.04
CA THR A 491 -25.58 -11.28 -10.50
C THR A 491 -25.24 -10.57 -11.81
N THR A 492 -26.17 -10.44 -12.76
CA THR A 492 -25.94 -9.72 -14.02
C THR A 492 -25.85 -8.20 -13.88
N LEU A 493 -26.29 -7.65 -12.75
CA LEU A 493 -26.33 -6.22 -12.45
C LEU A 493 -25.20 -5.77 -11.51
N LEU A 494 -24.43 -6.72 -10.99
CA LEU A 494 -23.42 -6.47 -9.97
C LEU A 494 -22.01 -6.60 -10.57
N PRO A 495 -21.06 -5.75 -10.17
CA PRO A 495 -19.66 -6.04 -10.44
C PRO A 495 -19.26 -7.35 -9.71
N PRO A 496 -18.12 -7.96 -10.09
CA PRO A 496 -17.62 -9.16 -9.44
C PRO A 496 -17.62 -9.00 -7.92
N SER A 497 -18.38 -9.86 -7.23
CA SER A 497 -18.57 -9.77 -5.79
C SER A 497 -18.63 -11.14 -5.13
N SER A 498 -17.97 -11.26 -3.97
CA SER A 498 -17.96 -12.47 -3.15
C SER A 498 -18.65 -12.20 -1.82
N THR A 499 -19.43 -13.17 -1.34
CA THR A 499 -20.17 -13.04 -0.08
C THR A 499 -19.65 -14.03 0.95
N VAL A 500 -19.44 -13.56 2.18
CA VAL A 500 -19.08 -14.39 3.34
C VAL A 500 -20.09 -14.13 4.45
N VAL A 501 -20.73 -15.18 4.93
CA VAL A 501 -21.66 -15.13 6.06
C VAL A 501 -20.89 -15.33 7.35
N VAL A 502 -20.91 -14.32 8.22
CA VAL A 502 -20.25 -14.34 9.53
C VAL A 502 -21.32 -14.49 10.59
N THR A 503 -21.24 -15.54 11.40
CA THR A 503 -22.28 -15.85 12.40
C THR A 503 -21.69 -16.09 13.79
N THR A 504 -22.44 -15.75 14.83
CA THR A 504 -22.12 -16.11 16.22
C THR A 504 -22.75 -17.44 16.65
N SER A 505 -23.43 -18.17 15.76
CA SER A 505 -23.98 -19.51 16.04
C SER A 505 -22.88 -20.55 16.25
N THR A 506 -23.22 -21.66 16.92
CA THR A 506 -22.33 -22.84 17.02
C THR A 506 -22.35 -23.66 15.73
N ALA A 507 -21.35 -24.51 15.50
CA ALA A 507 -21.31 -25.39 14.34
C ALA A 507 -22.54 -26.32 14.24
N ASP A 508 -23.05 -26.80 15.38
CA ASP A 508 -24.28 -27.61 15.41
C ASP A 508 -25.51 -26.80 14.97
N GLN A 509 -25.60 -25.54 15.40
CA GLN A 509 -26.67 -24.64 14.98
C GLN A 509 -26.61 -24.33 13.49
N VAL A 510 -25.42 -24.01 12.96
CA VAL A 510 -25.22 -23.79 11.51
C VAL A 510 -25.62 -25.04 10.72
N SER A 511 -25.35 -26.23 11.26
CA SER A 511 -25.65 -27.50 10.58
C SER A 511 -27.15 -27.71 10.32
N ASN A 512 -28.03 -27.08 11.11
CA ASN A 512 -29.48 -27.15 10.90
C ASN A 512 -29.95 -26.33 9.67
N PHE A 513 -29.10 -25.45 9.14
CA PHE A 513 -29.44 -24.54 8.04
C PHE A 513 -28.68 -24.86 6.74
N LYS A 514 -28.01 -26.02 6.66
CA LYS A 514 -27.23 -26.45 5.47
C LYS A 514 -28.02 -26.49 4.16
N SER A 515 -29.34 -26.62 4.23
CA SER A 515 -30.22 -26.63 3.06
C SER A 515 -30.59 -25.23 2.55
N LEU A 516 -30.37 -24.17 3.35
CA LEU A 516 -30.82 -22.81 3.04
C LEU A 516 -29.77 -21.98 2.30
N PHE A 517 -28.48 -22.22 2.53
CA PHE A 517 -27.40 -21.51 1.86
C PHE A 517 -26.10 -22.30 1.85
N ASP A 518 -25.23 -21.91 0.91
CA ASP A 518 -23.91 -22.49 0.71
C ASP A 518 -23.02 -22.32 1.96
N CYS A 519 -22.76 -23.44 2.62
CA CYS A 519 -22.01 -23.50 3.87
C CYS A 519 -20.51 -23.23 3.71
N GLU A 520 -19.95 -23.34 2.49
CA GLU A 520 -18.55 -22.98 2.22
C GLU A 520 -18.29 -21.48 2.47
N ARG A 521 -19.35 -20.67 2.41
CA ARG A 521 -19.30 -19.22 2.63
C ARG A 521 -19.45 -18.83 4.10
N VAL A 522 -19.61 -19.80 5.01
CA VAL A 522 -19.93 -19.53 6.41
C VAL A 522 -18.68 -19.57 7.27
N VAL A 523 -18.48 -18.51 8.05
CA VAL A 523 -17.48 -18.43 9.11
C VAL A 523 -18.12 -18.13 10.46
N ILE A 524 -17.56 -18.72 11.51
CA ILE A 524 -18.05 -18.63 12.88
C ILE A 524 -17.18 -17.64 13.67
N ASP A 525 -17.82 -16.56 14.12
CA ASP A 525 -17.26 -15.50 14.96
C ASP A 525 -17.56 -15.78 16.44
N LYS A 526 -16.86 -16.78 16.99
CA LYS A 526 -16.87 -17.10 18.43
C LYS A 526 -15.58 -16.67 19.14
N LEU A 527 -14.57 -16.24 18.39
CA LEU A 527 -13.29 -15.82 18.94
C LEU A 527 -13.41 -14.44 19.61
N ASN A 528 -12.69 -14.27 20.72
CA ASN A 528 -12.61 -13.02 21.46
C ASN A 528 -13.98 -12.37 21.71
N GLN A 529 -15.01 -13.17 22.03
CA GLN A 529 -16.39 -12.71 22.27
C GLN A 529 -17.03 -11.99 21.05
N ALA A 530 -17.06 -12.67 19.90
CA ALA A 530 -17.65 -12.18 18.65
C ALA A 530 -17.03 -10.84 18.18
N GLN A 531 -15.70 -10.83 18.09
CA GLN A 531 -14.92 -9.64 17.74
C GLN A 531 -15.33 -9.00 16.42
N CYS A 532 -15.72 -9.80 15.42
CA CYS A 532 -16.12 -9.27 14.11
C CYS A 532 -17.41 -8.46 14.26
N HIS A 533 -18.43 -9.02 14.90
CA HIS A 533 -19.70 -8.32 15.12
C HIS A 533 -19.49 -7.04 15.94
N ARG A 534 -18.71 -7.11 17.04
CA ARG A 534 -18.42 -5.94 17.89
C ARG A 534 -17.73 -4.79 17.17
N ALA A 535 -16.85 -5.09 16.22
CA ALA A 535 -16.16 -4.06 15.45
C ALA A 535 -17.11 -3.19 14.61
N TYR A 536 -18.25 -3.74 14.21
CA TYR A 536 -19.24 -3.04 13.40
C TYR A 536 -20.51 -2.67 14.19
N HIS A 537 -20.46 -2.73 15.53
CA HIS A 537 -21.53 -2.22 16.40
C HIS A 537 -21.40 -0.71 16.66
N ARG A 538 -22.49 -0.11 17.15
CA ARG A 538 -22.51 1.30 17.52
C ARG A 538 -21.73 1.55 18.81
N LYS A 539 -21.02 2.69 18.89
CA LYS A 539 -20.24 3.19 20.03
C LYS A 539 -21.09 3.35 21.30
N GLN A 540 -22.38 3.64 21.19
CA GLN A 540 -23.27 3.78 22.35
C GLN A 540 -23.67 2.43 22.99
N ASP A 541 -23.69 1.34 22.23
CA ASP A 541 -24.05 0.00 22.73
C ASP A 541 -22.95 -0.65 23.58
N ALA A 542 -21.72 -0.14 23.54
CA ALA A 542 -20.63 -0.61 24.40
C ALA A 542 -20.93 -0.44 25.91
N SER A 543 -21.83 0.48 26.27
CA SER A 543 -22.27 0.73 27.65
C SER A 543 -23.55 -0.03 28.05
N ILE A 544 -24.29 -0.59 27.09
CA ILE A 544 -25.59 -1.20 27.33
C ILE A 544 -25.44 -2.72 27.35
N LYS A 545 -25.39 -3.29 28.56
CA LYS A 545 -25.43 -4.74 28.83
C LYS A 545 -26.80 -5.40 28.52
N ASN A 546 -27.60 -4.84 27.62
CA ASN A 546 -28.89 -5.40 27.27
C ASN A 546 -28.78 -6.20 25.97
N HIS A 547 -28.87 -7.51 26.11
CA HIS A 547 -28.93 -8.52 25.05
C HIS A 547 -30.23 -8.48 24.22
N SER A 548 -30.78 -7.29 23.94
CA SER A 548 -32.09 -7.13 23.29
C SER A 548 -32.05 -6.47 21.89
N GLU A 549 -30.89 -6.11 21.34
CA GLU A 549 -30.76 -5.74 19.90
C GLU A 549 -30.28 -6.94 19.06
N GLY A 550 -31.02 -8.05 19.11
CA GLY A 550 -30.57 -9.36 18.63
C GLY A 550 -31.01 -9.79 17.22
N GLU A 551 -31.58 -8.91 16.39
CA GLU A 551 -32.27 -9.34 15.15
C GLU A 551 -31.78 -8.65 13.85
N ASP A 552 -31.00 -7.58 13.91
CA ASP A 552 -30.54 -6.89 12.70
C ASP A 552 -29.29 -7.56 12.09
N VAL A 553 -29.34 -7.77 10.78
CA VAL A 553 -28.21 -8.23 9.98
C VAL A 553 -27.46 -7.00 9.45
N HIS A 554 -26.12 -7.04 9.51
CA HIS A 554 -25.27 -6.00 8.94
C HIS A 554 -24.58 -6.52 7.69
N ILE A 555 -24.64 -5.75 6.60
CA ILE A 555 -23.89 -5.98 5.38
C ILE A 555 -22.76 -4.97 5.33
N VAL A 556 -21.52 -5.45 5.44
CA VAL A 556 -20.32 -4.64 5.25
C VAL A 556 -19.83 -4.86 3.83
N LEU A 557 -19.99 -3.84 2.98
CA LEU A 557 -19.49 -3.86 1.61
C LEU A 557 -18.07 -3.30 1.59
N VAL A 558 -17.13 -4.14 1.18
CA VAL A 558 -15.71 -3.82 1.09
C VAL A 558 -15.30 -3.75 -0.39
N ARG A 559 -14.63 -2.67 -0.75
CA ARG A 559 -14.07 -2.41 -2.08
C ARG A 559 -12.93 -3.38 -2.40
N PRO A 560 -12.55 -3.53 -3.68
CA PRO A 560 -11.46 -4.42 -4.09
C PRO A 560 -10.10 -4.13 -3.39
N ASP A 561 -9.84 -2.85 -3.10
CA ASP A 561 -8.69 -2.34 -2.35
C ASP A 561 -8.75 -2.57 -0.82
N GLY A 562 -9.80 -3.19 -0.30
CA GLY A 562 -9.94 -3.57 1.12
C GLY A 562 -10.47 -2.45 2.03
N TYR A 563 -10.96 -1.34 1.46
CA TYR A 563 -11.62 -0.27 2.20
C TYR A 563 -13.14 -0.46 2.25
N ILE A 564 -13.77 -0.08 3.34
CA ILE A 564 -15.22 -0.17 3.52
C ILE A 564 -15.89 0.87 2.61
N GLY A 565 -16.74 0.43 1.68
CA GLY A 565 -17.55 1.31 0.84
C GLY A 565 -18.84 1.74 1.52
N THR A 566 -19.52 0.81 2.20
CA THR A 566 -20.72 1.12 2.99
C THR A 566 -21.02 0.04 4.03
N ILE A 567 -21.79 0.40 5.05
CA ILE A 567 -22.33 -0.50 6.07
C ILE A 567 -23.84 -0.35 6.05
N ILE A 568 -24.57 -1.44 5.80
CA ILE A 568 -26.03 -1.46 5.68
C ILE A 568 -26.59 -2.33 6.80
N ARG A 569 -27.47 -1.77 7.62
CA ARG A 569 -28.22 -2.50 8.67
C ARG A 569 -29.67 -2.71 8.25
N GLY A 570 -30.25 -3.83 8.64
CA GLY A 570 -31.67 -4.12 8.46
C GLY A 570 -32.09 -5.49 8.99
N ASP A 571 -33.39 -5.61 9.19
CA ASP A 571 -34.13 -6.80 9.65
C ASP A 571 -34.84 -7.54 8.50
N ASP A 572 -34.80 -6.99 7.29
CA ASP A 572 -35.44 -7.57 6.10
C ASP A 572 -34.43 -7.83 4.97
N GLY A 573 -34.33 -9.09 4.53
CA GLY A 573 -33.36 -9.53 3.54
C GLY A 573 -33.56 -8.88 2.16
N LEU A 574 -34.81 -8.58 1.79
CA LEU A 574 -35.12 -7.88 0.55
C LEU A 574 -34.63 -6.44 0.60
N THR A 575 -34.93 -5.72 1.67
CA THR A 575 -34.47 -4.34 1.91
C THR A 575 -32.94 -4.25 1.90
N LEU A 576 -32.25 -5.19 2.55
CA LEU A 576 -30.79 -5.28 2.53
C LEU A 576 -30.26 -5.44 1.10
N SER A 577 -30.82 -6.39 0.34
CA SER A 577 -30.38 -6.64 -1.04
C SER A 577 -30.64 -5.44 -1.96
N ASN A 578 -31.78 -4.75 -1.81
CA ASN A 578 -32.13 -3.56 -2.58
C ASN A 578 -31.14 -2.41 -2.32
N LYS A 579 -30.74 -2.19 -1.06
CA LYS A 579 -29.73 -1.17 -0.73
C LYS A 579 -28.36 -1.51 -1.32
N VAL A 580 -27.95 -2.78 -1.30
CA VAL A 580 -26.70 -3.20 -1.97
C VAL A 580 -26.78 -2.96 -3.48
N CYS A 581 -27.90 -3.34 -4.12
CA CYS A 581 -28.11 -3.06 -5.54
C CYS A 581 -28.12 -1.55 -5.84
N GLN A 582 -28.71 -0.74 -4.97
CA GLN A 582 -28.73 0.72 -5.08
C GLN A 582 -27.32 1.32 -5.01
N TYR A 583 -26.46 0.82 -4.11
CA TYR A 583 -25.06 1.22 -4.06
C TYR A 583 -24.38 0.97 -5.40
N PHE A 584 -24.53 -0.22 -5.96
CA PHE A 584 -23.90 -0.57 -7.23
C PHE A 584 -24.50 0.20 -8.42
N SER A 585 -25.82 0.42 -8.47
CA SER A 585 -26.46 1.21 -9.53
C SER A 585 -26.02 2.67 -9.56
N ASN A 586 -25.53 3.20 -8.43
CA ASN A 586 -25.01 4.57 -8.36
C ASN A 586 -23.58 4.68 -8.93
N ILE A 587 -22.85 3.56 -8.98
CA ILE A 587 -21.43 3.56 -9.36
C ILE A 587 -21.15 2.92 -10.71
N VAL A 588 -21.96 1.96 -11.17
CA VAL A 588 -21.81 1.26 -12.46
C VAL A 588 -22.27 2.12 -13.62
#